data_AF-A0A452YJ30-F1
#
_entry.id   AF-A0A452YJ30-F1
#
_cell.length_a   1.000
_cell.length_b   1.000
_cell.length_c   1.000
_cell.angle_alpha   90.00
_cell.angle_beta   90.00
_cell.angle_gamma   90.00
#
_symmetry.space_group_name_H-M   'P 1'
#
loop_
_entity.id
_entity.type
_entity.pdbx_description
1 polymer ?
#
loop_
_entity_poly.entity_id
_entity_poly.type
_entity_poly.pdbx_seq_one_letter_code
_entity_poly.pdbx_strand_id
1 'polypeptide(L)'
;VTVGGNLVVDGTTGSGAATAVLCHQLSSVSSIDFMATAGLRSLIGVQTFRQISPNSTATSGIALSLRDGSVNLSNGWTRQLSEDTVGNIQLVLGTESNISVGWQKKDEKRSAAGEIKFGTNSFGASAHYTHRFSSKSHGRIAGRVGSTALDFEIGGGRRISEFSTVRMLYNIGIQQGVTWRFELNRAGQKLVIPVLLSTDFNALFVTGAFAIPSTLYFLLQTYVVKPYYLRREKQKTLEKMDSLSTQLTEARQAAKKSQRLLEPVSNRKKNKQQESDGLVITKALYGNHKKVKESSQLSEIDDNVASQVLDVTIPLNFLVTEAGQLKLHEGIKKSGIMGFYDPCPGDPKLLLVEYIFHGRQYKVMADDYGALSIPQDIHEI
;
A
#
# COMPACT_ATOMS: atom_id res chain seq x y z
N VAL A 1 -24.02 -17.21 -23.80
CA VAL A 1 -23.99 -18.61 -23.34
C VAL A 1 -22.70 -18.81 -22.58
N THR A 2 -22.78 -19.26 -21.34
CA THR A 2 -21.61 -19.58 -20.50
C THR A 2 -21.58 -21.09 -20.32
N VAL A 3 -20.45 -21.72 -20.67
CA VAL A 3 -20.25 -23.16 -20.46
C VAL A 3 -19.12 -23.33 -19.46
N GLY A 4 -19.38 -24.11 -18.42
CA GLY A 4 -18.41 -24.45 -17.38
C GLY A 4 -18.49 -25.93 -17.06
N GLY A 5 -17.43 -26.48 -16.50
CA GLY A 5 -17.41 -27.86 -16.06
C GLY A 5 -16.66 -27.99 -14.75
N ASN A 6 -17.06 -28.96 -13.94
CA ASN A 6 -16.32 -29.35 -12.75
C ASN A 6 -16.00 -30.84 -12.82
N LEU A 7 -14.78 -31.19 -12.45
CA LEU A 7 -14.29 -32.55 -12.34
C LEU A 7 -13.75 -32.72 -10.92
N VAL A 8 -14.33 -33.65 -10.17
CA VAL A 8 -13.96 -33.97 -8.80
C VAL A 8 -13.61 -35.44 -8.75
N VAL A 9 -12.40 -35.76 -8.28
CA VAL A 9 -11.98 -37.13 -8.01
C VAL A 9 -11.97 -37.31 -6.50
N ASP A 10 -12.78 -38.26 -6.01
CA ASP A 10 -12.83 -38.65 -4.61
C ASP A 10 -12.40 -40.12 -4.49
N GLY A 11 -11.19 -40.34 -3.96
CA GLY A 11 -10.55 -41.65 -3.90
C GLY A 11 -10.37 -42.28 -5.29
N THR A 12 -11.04 -43.42 -5.51
CA THR A 12 -11.04 -44.16 -6.78
C THR A 12 -12.16 -43.75 -7.74
N THR A 13 -13.04 -42.82 -7.34
CA THR A 13 -14.19 -42.40 -8.14
C THR A 13 -13.97 -41.02 -8.75
N GLY A 14 -13.98 -40.93 -10.08
CA GLY A 14 -14.02 -39.66 -10.81
C GLY A 14 -15.45 -39.26 -11.09
N SER A 15 -15.82 -38.03 -10.75
CA SER A 15 -17.11 -37.42 -11.08
C SER A 15 -16.89 -36.18 -11.93
N GLY A 16 -17.72 -36.02 -12.97
CA GLY A 16 -17.70 -34.87 -13.85
C GLY A 16 -19.11 -34.33 -14.05
N ALA A 17 -19.22 -33.01 -14.14
CA ALA A 17 -20.44 -32.34 -14.56
C ALA A 17 -20.09 -31.18 -15.50
N ALA A 18 -20.75 -31.10 -16.64
CA ALA A 18 -20.71 -29.97 -17.55
C ALA A 18 -22.01 -29.18 -17.42
N THR A 19 -21.91 -27.89 -17.14
CA THR A 19 -23.01 -26.94 -16.96
C THR A 19 -23.01 -25.94 -18.11
N ALA A 20 -24.14 -25.78 -18.79
CA ALA A 20 -24.37 -24.72 -19.76
C ALA A 20 -25.47 -23.79 -19.24
N VAL A 21 -25.20 -22.48 -19.25
CA VAL A 21 -26.14 -21.43 -18.84
C VAL A 21 -26.36 -20.45 -19.99
N LEU A 22 -27.61 -20.31 -20.43
CA LEU A 22 -28.05 -19.32 -21.40
C LEU A 22 -28.79 -18.22 -20.65
N CYS A 23 -28.14 -17.06 -20.50
CA CYS A 23 -28.76 -15.85 -19.99
C CYS A 23 -29.42 -15.08 -21.14
N HIS A 24 -30.70 -14.76 -20.98
CA HIS A 24 -31.46 -13.89 -21.87
C HIS A 24 -31.97 -12.68 -21.09
N GLN A 25 -31.57 -11.49 -21.51
CA GLN A 25 -31.99 -10.24 -20.89
C GLN A 25 -33.33 -9.79 -21.48
N LEU A 26 -34.39 -9.81 -20.68
CA LEU A 26 -35.73 -9.37 -21.11
C LEU A 26 -35.89 -7.85 -21.02
N SER A 27 -35.26 -7.22 -20.02
CA SER A 27 -35.30 -5.77 -19.82
C SER A 27 -34.03 -5.30 -19.09
N SER A 28 -33.90 -3.99 -18.88
CA SER A 28 -32.83 -3.43 -18.02
C SER A 28 -32.90 -3.93 -16.57
N VAL A 29 -34.04 -4.47 -16.15
CA VAL A 29 -34.36 -4.78 -14.74
C VAL A 29 -34.69 -6.27 -14.55
N SER A 30 -34.69 -7.09 -15.62
CA SER A 30 -35.05 -8.50 -15.55
C SER A 30 -34.31 -9.37 -16.58
N SER A 31 -33.89 -10.55 -16.15
CA SER A 31 -33.27 -11.57 -17.00
C SER A 31 -33.82 -12.97 -16.69
N ILE A 32 -33.68 -13.87 -17.66
CA ILE A 32 -34.00 -15.29 -17.52
C ILE A 32 -32.77 -16.10 -17.89
N ASP A 33 -32.38 -17.01 -17.01
CA ASP A 33 -31.28 -17.93 -17.17
C ASP A 33 -31.82 -19.35 -17.34
N PHE A 34 -31.54 -19.96 -18.48
CA PHE A 34 -31.76 -21.38 -18.71
C PHE A 34 -30.48 -22.14 -18.38
N MET A 35 -30.58 -23.13 -17.51
CA MET A 35 -29.45 -23.94 -17.08
C MET A 35 -29.67 -25.41 -17.43
N ALA A 36 -28.67 -26.03 -18.04
CA ALA A 36 -28.65 -27.46 -18.29
C ALA A 36 -27.31 -28.02 -17.81
N THR A 37 -27.36 -29.03 -16.96
CA THR A 37 -26.17 -29.74 -16.47
C THR A 37 -26.23 -31.18 -16.92
N ALA A 38 -25.15 -31.69 -17.50
CA ALA A 38 -24.98 -33.08 -17.90
C ALA A 38 -23.83 -33.70 -17.10
N GLY A 39 -24.04 -34.90 -16.54
CA GLY A 39 -23.06 -35.62 -15.72
C GLY A 39 -23.73 -36.44 -14.62
N LEU A 40 -23.05 -36.62 -13.50
CA LEU A 40 -23.52 -37.45 -12.37
C LEU A 40 -24.83 -36.93 -11.73
N ARG A 41 -25.03 -35.60 -11.74
CA ARG A 41 -26.29 -34.93 -11.36
C ARG A 41 -26.79 -34.11 -12.53
N SER A 42 -27.51 -34.77 -13.43
CA SER A 42 -28.09 -34.12 -14.60
C SER A 42 -29.33 -33.34 -14.18
N LEU A 43 -29.38 -32.05 -14.49
CA LEU A 43 -30.50 -31.16 -14.11
C LEU A 43 -30.78 -30.14 -15.20
N ILE A 44 -32.05 -29.83 -15.39
CA ILE A 44 -32.52 -28.76 -16.28
C ILE A 44 -33.29 -27.77 -15.41
N GLY A 45 -32.98 -26.49 -15.52
CA GLY A 45 -33.65 -25.47 -14.74
C GLY A 45 -33.81 -24.16 -15.48
N VAL A 46 -34.73 -23.37 -14.98
CA VAL A 46 -34.97 -21.99 -15.40
C VAL A 46 -34.92 -21.14 -14.15
N GLN A 47 -34.11 -20.09 -14.17
CA GLN A 47 -34.05 -19.10 -13.11
C GLN A 47 -34.38 -17.72 -13.69
N THR A 48 -35.28 -17.01 -13.03
CA THR A 48 -35.67 -15.66 -13.38
C THR A 48 -35.08 -14.72 -12.35
N PHE A 49 -34.53 -13.61 -12.81
CA PHE A 49 -34.03 -12.52 -11.97
C PHE A 49 -34.84 -11.27 -12.30
N ARG A 50 -35.29 -10.56 -11.27
CA ARG A 50 -35.97 -9.28 -11.41
C ARG A 50 -35.59 -8.34 -10.28
N GLN A 51 -35.16 -7.14 -10.62
CA GLN A 51 -35.04 -6.06 -9.65
C GLN A 51 -36.43 -5.42 -9.45
N ILE A 52 -36.96 -5.54 -8.22
CA ILE A 52 -38.32 -5.09 -7.87
C ILE A 52 -38.31 -3.61 -7.51
N SER A 53 -37.24 -3.17 -6.86
CA SER A 53 -37.00 -1.76 -6.49
C SER A 53 -35.50 -1.46 -6.62
N PRO A 54 -35.06 -0.20 -6.57
CA PRO A 54 -33.65 0.15 -6.64
C PRO A 54 -32.78 -0.67 -5.66
N ASN A 55 -33.32 -0.97 -4.48
CA ASN A 55 -32.62 -1.63 -3.39
C ASN A 55 -33.02 -3.09 -3.19
N SER A 56 -33.90 -3.67 -4.02
CA SER A 56 -34.36 -5.06 -3.81
C SER A 56 -34.46 -5.84 -5.10
N THR A 57 -33.94 -7.06 -5.07
CA THR A 57 -33.98 -8.00 -6.18
C THR A 57 -34.59 -9.32 -5.72
N ALA A 58 -35.29 -9.97 -6.65
CA ALA A 58 -35.86 -11.28 -6.45
C ALA A 58 -35.36 -12.23 -7.53
N THR A 59 -35.05 -13.45 -7.12
CA THR A 59 -34.77 -14.58 -7.98
C THR A 59 -35.83 -15.64 -7.76
N SER A 60 -36.34 -16.22 -8.82
CA SER A 60 -37.25 -17.36 -8.76
C SER A 60 -36.80 -18.40 -9.76
N GLY A 61 -36.52 -19.61 -9.32
CA GLY A 61 -36.01 -20.67 -10.16
C GLY A 61 -36.70 -21.99 -9.93
N ILE A 62 -36.79 -22.79 -10.99
CA ILE A 62 -37.31 -24.15 -11.00
C ILE A 62 -36.25 -25.03 -11.62
N ALA A 63 -35.86 -26.11 -10.95
CA ALA A 63 -34.89 -27.08 -11.46
C ALA A 63 -35.46 -28.50 -11.34
N LEU A 64 -35.42 -29.24 -12.43
CA LEU A 64 -35.77 -30.65 -12.53
C LEU A 64 -34.50 -31.49 -12.49
N SER A 65 -34.40 -32.41 -11.52
CA SER A 65 -33.38 -33.44 -11.50
C SER A 65 -33.77 -34.56 -12.47
N LEU A 66 -32.97 -34.78 -13.52
CA LEU A 66 -33.22 -35.82 -14.52
C LEU A 66 -32.91 -37.23 -14.00
N ARG A 67 -32.24 -37.34 -12.85
CA ARG A 67 -31.89 -38.63 -12.24
C ARG A 67 -33.09 -39.26 -11.53
N ASP A 68 -33.75 -38.46 -10.68
CA ASP A 68 -34.77 -38.95 -9.75
C ASP A 68 -36.16 -38.37 -10.07
N GLY A 69 -36.27 -37.51 -11.09
CA GLY A 69 -37.50 -36.82 -11.47
C GLY A 69 -37.95 -35.74 -10.46
N SER A 70 -37.13 -35.42 -9.46
CA SER A 70 -37.48 -34.44 -8.43
C SER A 70 -37.45 -33.01 -8.96
N VAL A 71 -38.42 -32.21 -8.49
CA VAL A 71 -38.53 -30.79 -8.80
C VAL A 71 -38.11 -29.97 -7.58
N ASN A 72 -37.14 -29.08 -7.77
CA ASN A 72 -36.70 -28.12 -6.77
C ASN A 72 -37.10 -26.72 -7.22
N LEU A 73 -37.93 -26.06 -6.42
CA LEU A 73 -38.28 -24.66 -6.54
C LEU A 73 -37.35 -23.87 -5.63
N SER A 74 -36.86 -22.74 -6.10
CA SER A 74 -36.07 -21.82 -5.31
C SER A 74 -36.60 -20.40 -5.49
N ASN A 75 -36.67 -19.66 -4.41
CA ASN A 75 -37.01 -18.26 -4.43
C ASN A 75 -36.04 -17.52 -3.50
N GLY A 76 -35.37 -16.50 -4.01
CA GLY A 76 -34.44 -15.68 -3.25
C GLY A 76 -34.88 -14.22 -3.31
N TRP A 77 -34.90 -13.57 -2.17
CA TRP A 77 -35.09 -12.13 -2.06
C TRP A 77 -33.85 -11.53 -1.44
N THR A 78 -33.27 -10.53 -2.09
CA THR A 78 -32.19 -9.74 -1.52
C THR A 78 -32.61 -8.28 -1.45
N ARG A 79 -32.26 -7.61 -0.36
CA ARG A 79 -32.55 -6.20 -0.17
C ARG A 79 -31.36 -5.50 0.49
N GLN A 80 -30.89 -4.43 -0.12
CA GLN A 80 -29.99 -3.48 0.50
C GLN A 80 -30.78 -2.68 1.55
N LEU A 81 -30.48 -2.94 2.83
CA LEU A 81 -31.14 -2.30 3.97
C LEU A 81 -30.46 -0.96 4.34
N SER A 82 -29.16 -0.86 4.08
CA SER A 82 -28.31 0.32 4.26
C SER A 82 -27.19 0.27 3.23
N GLU A 83 -26.39 1.33 3.08
CA GLU A 83 -25.25 1.38 2.16
C GLU A 83 -24.32 0.15 2.34
N ASP A 84 -24.07 -0.23 3.59
CA ASP A 84 -23.15 -1.31 3.94
C ASP A 84 -23.84 -2.63 4.31
N THR A 85 -25.18 -2.70 4.29
CA THR A 85 -25.92 -3.87 4.82
C THR A 85 -26.91 -4.43 3.81
N VAL A 86 -26.80 -5.72 3.54
CA VAL A 86 -27.68 -6.49 2.65
C VAL A 86 -28.34 -7.60 3.45
N GLY A 87 -29.67 -7.68 3.38
CA GLY A 87 -30.44 -8.82 3.85
C GLY A 87 -30.76 -9.77 2.71
N ASN A 88 -30.78 -11.07 2.98
CA ASN A 88 -31.19 -12.09 2.04
C ASN A 88 -32.15 -13.08 2.70
N ILE A 89 -33.21 -13.45 1.99
CA ILE A 89 -34.13 -14.52 2.37
C ILE A 89 -34.14 -15.50 1.20
N GLN A 90 -33.91 -16.78 1.47
CA GLN A 90 -33.96 -17.82 0.45
C GLN A 90 -34.91 -18.91 0.89
N LEU A 91 -35.83 -19.27 0.02
CA LEU A 91 -36.74 -20.39 0.17
C LEU A 91 -36.38 -21.43 -0.90
N VAL A 92 -36.11 -22.65 -0.49
CA VAL A 92 -35.92 -23.80 -1.37
C VAL A 92 -37.00 -24.81 -1.02
N LEU A 93 -37.83 -25.19 -1.98
CA LEU A 93 -38.88 -26.21 -1.83
C LEU A 93 -38.54 -27.37 -2.75
N GLY A 94 -38.52 -28.59 -2.23
CA GLY A 94 -38.12 -29.77 -2.97
C GLY A 94 -37.93 -30.95 -2.04
N THR A 95 -37.03 -31.87 -2.39
CA THR A 95 -36.73 -33.05 -1.56
C THR A 95 -36.19 -32.67 -0.17
N GLU A 96 -35.41 -31.59 -0.09
CA GLU A 96 -34.97 -30.98 1.16
C GLU A 96 -35.40 -29.52 1.20
N SER A 97 -36.64 -29.29 1.67
CA SER A 97 -37.19 -27.95 1.76
C SER A 97 -36.54 -27.19 2.91
N ASN A 98 -36.11 -25.95 2.66
CA ASN A 98 -35.53 -25.07 3.65
C ASN A 98 -35.83 -23.60 3.39
N ILE A 99 -35.88 -22.83 4.46
CA ILE A 99 -35.89 -21.38 4.46
C ILE A 99 -34.63 -20.88 5.17
N SER A 100 -33.87 -20.00 4.53
CA SER A 100 -32.76 -19.30 5.13
C SER A 100 -33.00 -17.80 5.16
N VAL A 101 -32.66 -17.18 6.28
CA VAL A 101 -32.70 -15.74 6.48
C VAL A 101 -31.31 -15.32 6.90
N GLY A 102 -30.68 -14.50 6.06
CA GLY A 102 -29.34 -14.00 6.27
C GLY A 102 -29.26 -12.48 6.19
N TRP A 103 -28.19 -11.98 6.77
CA TRP A 103 -27.78 -10.60 6.62
C TRP A 103 -26.26 -10.53 6.52
N GLN A 104 -25.79 -9.56 5.77
CA GLN A 104 -24.37 -9.27 5.62
C GLN A 104 -24.15 -7.77 5.71
N LYS A 105 -23.30 -7.37 6.64
CA LYS A 105 -22.78 -6.02 6.77
C LYS A 105 -21.30 -6.01 6.40
N LYS A 106 -20.91 -5.15 5.46
CA LYS A 106 -19.53 -5.03 5.02
C LYS A 106 -19.12 -3.57 4.98
N ASP A 107 -18.23 -3.23 5.88
CA ASP A 107 -17.58 -1.94 6.06
C ASP A 107 -16.10 -2.06 5.63
N GLU A 108 -15.34 -0.97 5.56
CA GLU A 108 -13.94 -0.96 5.14
C GLU A 108 -13.07 -1.87 6.00
N LYS A 109 -13.26 -1.82 7.32
CA LYS A 109 -12.48 -2.55 8.32
C LYS A 109 -13.20 -3.77 8.88
N ARG A 110 -14.53 -3.85 8.80
CA ARG A 110 -15.33 -4.87 9.49
C ARG A 110 -16.30 -5.53 8.52
N SER A 111 -16.39 -6.85 8.56
CA SER A 111 -17.42 -7.59 7.84
C SER A 111 -18.08 -8.54 8.83
N ALA A 112 -19.39 -8.41 8.99
CA ALA A 112 -20.20 -9.26 9.83
C ALA A 112 -21.32 -9.86 8.99
N ALA A 113 -21.70 -11.10 9.25
CA ALA A 113 -22.85 -11.69 8.62
C ALA A 113 -23.38 -12.83 9.47
N GLY A 114 -24.69 -12.98 9.44
CA GLY A 114 -25.41 -14.04 10.13
C GLY A 114 -26.40 -14.68 9.18
N GLU A 115 -26.63 -15.97 9.35
CA GLU A 115 -27.63 -16.72 8.59
C GLU A 115 -28.30 -17.73 9.50
N ILE A 116 -29.63 -17.76 9.47
CA ILE A 116 -30.45 -18.75 10.16
C ILE A 116 -31.12 -19.59 9.10
N LYS A 117 -30.97 -20.91 9.17
CA LYS A 117 -31.56 -21.90 8.27
C LYS A 117 -32.54 -22.77 9.04
N PHE A 118 -33.74 -22.91 8.49
CA PHE A 118 -34.75 -23.85 8.94
C PHE A 118 -35.13 -24.74 7.76
N GLY A 119 -34.68 -25.98 7.78
CA GLY A 119 -35.07 -27.03 6.86
C GLY A 119 -36.00 -28.03 7.52
N THR A 120 -36.63 -28.88 6.71
CA THR A 120 -37.48 -29.96 7.19
C THR A 120 -36.72 -30.94 8.09
N ASN A 121 -35.44 -31.18 7.80
CA ASN A 121 -34.61 -32.17 8.51
C ASN A 121 -33.43 -31.55 9.28
N SER A 122 -33.20 -30.24 9.17
CA SER A 122 -32.11 -29.57 9.88
C SER A 122 -32.45 -28.13 10.19
N PHE A 123 -32.07 -27.65 11.36
CA PHE A 123 -32.09 -26.22 11.67
C PHE A 123 -30.69 -25.80 12.11
N GLY A 124 -30.32 -24.55 11.84
CA GLY A 124 -29.05 -24.02 12.33
C GLY A 124 -28.87 -22.54 12.10
N ALA A 125 -28.13 -21.91 12.98
CA ALA A 125 -27.66 -20.55 12.86
C ALA A 125 -26.15 -20.56 12.57
N SER A 126 -25.70 -19.62 11.77
CA SER A 126 -24.29 -19.35 11.56
C SER A 126 -24.02 -17.86 11.65
N ALA A 127 -22.86 -17.52 12.18
CA ALA A 127 -22.40 -16.15 12.28
C ALA A 127 -20.93 -16.11 11.88
N HIS A 128 -20.53 -15.08 11.14
CA HIS A 128 -19.13 -14.84 10.83
C HIS A 128 -18.80 -13.36 10.98
N TYR A 129 -17.64 -13.11 11.58
CA TYR A 129 -17.10 -11.79 11.84
C TYR A 129 -15.65 -11.74 11.37
N THR A 130 -15.35 -10.84 10.44
CA THR A 130 -14.02 -10.60 9.92
C THR A 130 -13.60 -9.17 10.24
N HIS A 131 -12.44 -9.00 10.86
CA HIS A 131 -11.88 -7.71 11.21
C HIS A 131 -10.55 -7.50 10.50
N ARG A 132 -10.43 -6.44 9.70
CA ARG A 132 -9.18 -6.02 9.04
C ARG A 132 -8.41 -5.12 9.99
N PHE A 133 -7.25 -5.60 10.46
CA PHE A 133 -6.35 -4.83 11.32
C PHE A 133 -5.46 -3.89 10.49
N SER A 134 -5.20 -4.23 9.22
CA SER A 134 -4.39 -3.44 8.30
C SER A 134 -4.85 -3.71 6.86
N SER A 135 -4.33 -2.96 5.88
CA SER A 135 -4.50 -3.24 4.45
C SER A 135 -4.00 -4.64 4.06
N LYS A 136 -3.11 -5.22 4.87
CA LYS A 136 -2.53 -6.54 4.63
C LYS A 136 -3.02 -7.64 5.57
N SER A 137 -3.58 -7.35 6.75
CA SER A 137 -3.92 -8.38 7.75
C SER A 137 -5.39 -8.33 8.18
N HIS A 138 -5.99 -9.50 8.29
CA HIS A 138 -7.37 -9.67 8.76
C HIS A 138 -7.51 -10.89 9.66
N GLY A 139 -8.34 -10.78 10.69
CA GLY A 139 -8.80 -11.90 11.51
C GLY A 139 -10.22 -12.29 11.11
N ARG A 140 -10.57 -13.57 11.26
CA ARG A 140 -11.90 -14.12 11.00
C ARG A 140 -12.29 -15.03 12.16
N ILE A 141 -13.50 -14.86 12.65
CA ILE A 141 -14.16 -15.73 13.61
C ILE A 141 -15.48 -16.15 12.97
N ALA A 142 -15.81 -17.42 12.97
CA ALA A 142 -17.12 -17.91 12.56
C ALA A 142 -17.61 -19.01 13.49
N GLY A 143 -18.92 -19.08 13.68
CA GLY A 143 -19.56 -20.14 14.44
C GLY A 143 -20.77 -20.65 13.67
N ARG A 144 -21.02 -21.95 13.74
CA ARG A 144 -22.22 -22.61 13.23
C ARG A 144 -22.79 -23.46 14.35
N VAL A 145 -24.06 -23.29 14.64
CA VAL A 145 -24.80 -24.06 15.63
C VAL A 145 -26.05 -24.57 14.96
N GLY A 146 -26.21 -25.87 14.83
CA GLY A 146 -27.40 -26.49 14.28
C GLY A 146 -27.69 -27.85 14.90
N SER A 147 -28.85 -28.40 14.52
CA SER A 147 -29.35 -29.68 15.03
C SER A 147 -28.36 -30.84 14.87
N THR A 148 -27.52 -30.77 13.83
CA THR A 148 -26.56 -31.81 13.47
C THR A 148 -25.11 -31.37 13.51
N ALA A 149 -24.79 -30.10 13.76
CA ALA A 149 -23.41 -29.63 13.73
C ALA A 149 -23.19 -28.41 14.63
N LEU A 150 -22.15 -28.48 15.47
CA LEU A 150 -21.59 -27.34 16.17
C LEU A 150 -20.15 -27.19 15.72
N ASP A 151 -19.89 -26.12 14.97
CA ASP A 151 -18.58 -25.80 14.40
C ASP A 151 -18.15 -24.39 14.85
N PHE A 152 -16.88 -24.24 15.15
CA PHE A 152 -16.27 -22.98 15.51
C PHE A 152 -14.96 -22.81 14.73
N GLU A 153 -14.87 -21.70 14.00
CA GLU A 153 -13.73 -21.33 13.18
C GLU A 153 -13.07 -20.08 13.76
N ILE A 154 -11.78 -20.14 14.08
CA ILE A 154 -10.96 -18.98 14.38
C ILE A 154 -9.79 -18.96 13.42
N GLY A 155 -9.48 -17.81 12.83
CA GLY A 155 -8.21 -17.70 12.15
C GLY A 155 -7.89 -16.31 11.65
N GLY A 156 -6.85 -16.24 10.85
CA GLY A 156 -6.34 -15.00 10.33
C GLY A 156 -5.67 -15.20 8.99
N GLY A 157 -5.62 -14.11 8.22
CA GLY A 157 -4.93 -14.08 6.96
C GLY A 157 -4.06 -12.85 6.81
N ARG A 158 -3.04 -13.00 5.97
CA ARG A 158 -2.18 -11.90 5.55
C ARG A 158 -1.98 -11.93 4.04
N ARG A 159 -2.14 -10.76 3.43
CA ARG A 159 -1.75 -10.49 2.05
C ARG A 159 -0.23 -10.33 2.01
N ILE A 160 0.45 -11.28 1.35
CA ILE A 160 1.91 -11.33 1.23
C ILE A 160 2.35 -10.50 0.01
N SER A 161 1.61 -10.64 -1.09
CA SER A 161 1.83 -9.94 -2.36
C SER A 161 0.51 -9.36 -2.88
N GLU A 162 0.56 -8.53 -3.91
CA GLU A 162 -0.64 -7.99 -4.57
C GLU A 162 -1.59 -9.10 -5.02
N PHE A 163 -1.06 -10.24 -5.46
CA PHE A 163 -1.87 -11.35 -5.96
C PHE A 163 -1.97 -12.55 -5.02
N SER A 164 -1.29 -12.52 -3.86
CA SER A 164 -1.20 -13.68 -2.96
C SER A 164 -1.66 -13.37 -1.54
N THR A 165 -2.68 -14.10 -1.08
CA THR A 165 -3.15 -14.07 0.32
C THR A 165 -3.03 -15.45 0.95
N VAL A 166 -2.39 -15.51 2.12
CA VAL A 166 -2.30 -16.71 2.94
C VAL A 166 -3.27 -16.57 4.11
N ARG A 167 -4.00 -17.64 4.42
CA ARG A 167 -4.90 -17.73 5.57
C ARG A 167 -4.64 -19.02 6.32
N MET A 168 -4.70 -18.94 7.64
CA MET A 168 -4.69 -20.08 8.53
C MET A 168 -5.97 -20.02 9.35
N LEU A 169 -6.80 -21.05 9.21
CA LEU A 169 -8.07 -21.18 9.91
C LEU A 169 -8.04 -22.44 10.76
N TYR A 170 -8.46 -22.28 12.00
CA TYR A 170 -8.60 -23.31 13.00
C TYR A 170 -10.08 -23.66 13.11
N ASN A 171 -10.46 -24.87 12.70
CA ASN A 171 -11.82 -25.36 12.78
C ASN A 171 -11.94 -26.40 13.88
N ILE A 172 -12.92 -26.21 14.77
CA ILE A 172 -13.27 -27.09 15.87
C ILE A 172 -14.72 -27.48 15.66
N GLY A 173 -15.02 -28.75 15.42
CA GLY A 173 -16.38 -29.25 15.31
C GLY A 173 -16.59 -30.49 16.18
N ILE A 174 -17.81 -30.66 16.72
CA ILE A 174 -18.11 -31.85 17.55
C ILE A 174 -18.02 -33.15 16.73
N GLN A 175 -18.48 -33.13 15.48
CA GLN A 175 -18.44 -34.30 14.59
C GLN A 175 -17.22 -34.32 13.66
N GLN A 176 -16.62 -33.15 13.40
CA GLN A 176 -15.49 -32.99 12.46
C GLN A 176 -14.14 -32.93 13.18
N GLY A 177 -14.14 -32.94 14.52
CA GLY A 177 -12.94 -32.86 15.34
C GLY A 177 -12.20 -31.53 15.18
N VAL A 178 -10.87 -31.58 15.25
CA VAL A 178 -9.98 -30.41 15.17
C VAL A 178 -9.23 -30.44 13.85
N THR A 179 -9.40 -29.41 13.02
CA THR A 179 -8.79 -29.32 11.68
C THR A 179 -8.12 -27.96 11.45
N TRP A 180 -6.88 -27.99 10.93
CA TRP A 180 -6.23 -26.81 10.36
C TRP A 180 -6.54 -26.68 8.89
N ARG A 181 -6.90 -25.48 8.45
CA ARG A 181 -7.09 -25.16 7.04
C ARG A 181 -6.12 -24.06 6.64
N PHE A 182 -5.16 -24.44 5.80
CA PHE A 182 -4.27 -23.50 5.15
C PHE A 182 -4.87 -23.12 3.79
N GLU A 183 -5.24 -21.85 3.61
CA GLU A 183 -5.71 -21.33 2.32
C GLU A 183 -4.65 -20.44 1.69
N LEU A 184 -4.24 -20.77 0.46
CA LEU A 184 -3.42 -19.92 -0.39
C LEU A 184 -4.27 -19.50 -1.59
N ASN A 185 -4.64 -18.22 -1.66
CA ASN A 185 -5.26 -17.65 -2.85
C ASN A 185 -4.19 -16.93 -3.66
N ARG A 186 -3.95 -17.36 -4.90
CA ARG A 186 -3.02 -16.74 -5.84
C ARG A 186 -3.69 -16.58 -7.21
N ALA A 187 -3.79 -15.34 -7.71
CA ALA A 187 -4.23 -15.04 -9.08
C ALA A 187 -5.51 -15.77 -9.53
N GLY A 188 -6.53 -15.83 -8.65
CA GLY A 188 -7.81 -16.50 -8.92
C GLY A 188 -7.86 -17.99 -8.58
N GLN A 189 -6.72 -18.63 -8.30
CA GLN A 189 -6.64 -20.01 -7.83
C GLN A 189 -6.68 -20.04 -6.30
N LYS A 190 -7.51 -20.93 -5.73
CA LYS A 190 -7.64 -21.15 -4.29
C LYS A 190 -7.17 -22.56 -3.94
N LEU A 191 -5.99 -22.67 -3.35
CA LEU A 191 -5.47 -23.92 -2.78
C LEU A 191 -5.86 -24.00 -1.31
N VAL A 192 -6.55 -25.07 -0.92
CA VAL A 192 -6.91 -25.34 0.48
C VAL A 192 -6.31 -26.67 0.88
N ILE A 193 -5.47 -26.66 1.91
CA ILE A 193 -4.87 -27.86 2.48
C ILE A 193 -5.49 -28.04 3.88
N PRO A 194 -6.47 -28.95 4.03
CA PRO A 194 -6.98 -29.33 5.34
C PRO A 194 -6.05 -30.36 5.98
N VAL A 195 -5.65 -30.12 7.23
CA VAL A 195 -4.88 -31.04 8.07
C VAL A 195 -5.75 -31.40 9.25
N LEU A 196 -6.28 -32.62 9.26
CA LEU A 196 -7.02 -33.18 10.39
C LEU A 196 -6.04 -33.53 11.50
N LEU A 197 -6.22 -32.95 12.68
CA LEU A 197 -5.35 -33.18 13.83
C LEU A 197 -5.91 -34.25 14.76
N SER A 198 -7.22 -34.17 15.03
CA SER A 198 -7.91 -35.11 15.91
C SER A 198 -9.35 -35.27 15.43
N THR A 199 -9.87 -36.48 15.46
CA THR A 199 -11.30 -36.77 15.29
C THR A 199 -12.08 -36.52 16.58
N ASP A 200 -11.40 -36.66 17.73
CA ASP A 200 -12.05 -36.60 19.04
C ASP A 200 -11.93 -35.20 19.64
N PHE A 201 -13.02 -34.76 20.27
CA PHE A 201 -13.08 -33.49 20.99
C PHE A 201 -12.42 -33.65 22.37
N ASN A 202 -11.11 -33.42 22.43
CA ASN A 202 -10.36 -33.40 23.69
C ASN A 202 -9.72 -32.02 23.90
N ALA A 203 -10.03 -31.40 25.04
CA ALA A 203 -9.60 -30.04 25.39
C ALA A 203 -8.07 -29.85 25.35
N LEU A 204 -7.29 -30.88 25.68
CA LEU A 204 -5.83 -30.82 25.59
C LEU A 204 -5.34 -30.65 24.15
N PHE A 205 -5.95 -31.38 23.20
CA PHE A 205 -5.62 -31.25 21.79
C PHE A 205 -6.11 -29.92 21.21
N VAL A 206 -7.31 -29.47 21.62
CA VAL A 206 -7.86 -28.19 21.18
C VAL A 206 -6.96 -27.01 21.60
N THR A 207 -6.50 -27.03 22.85
CA THR A 207 -5.61 -25.98 23.38
C THR A 207 -4.22 -26.07 22.78
N GLY A 208 -3.63 -27.27 22.67
CA GLY A 208 -2.33 -27.48 22.04
C GLY A 208 -2.30 -27.04 20.58
N ALA A 209 -3.33 -27.39 19.80
CA ALA A 209 -3.44 -27.04 18.39
C ALA A 209 -3.62 -25.53 18.14
N PHE A 210 -4.10 -24.78 19.14
CA PHE A 210 -4.11 -23.32 19.08
C PHE A 210 -2.79 -22.70 19.59
N ALA A 211 -2.29 -23.20 20.73
CA ALA A 211 -1.12 -22.64 21.40
C ALA A 211 0.16 -22.82 20.58
N ILE A 212 0.43 -24.04 20.08
CA ILE A 212 1.71 -24.36 19.43
C ILE A 212 2.01 -23.48 18.19
N PRO A 213 1.09 -23.30 17.22
CA PRO A 213 1.37 -22.44 16.07
C PRO A 213 1.48 -20.96 16.45
N SER A 214 0.70 -20.53 17.45
CA SER A 214 0.70 -19.12 17.89
C SER A 214 2.00 -18.74 18.59
N THR A 215 2.51 -19.61 19.47
CA THR A 215 3.80 -19.42 20.15
C THR A 215 4.96 -19.52 19.16
N LEU A 216 4.93 -20.49 18.25
CA LEU A 216 5.93 -20.63 17.19
C LEU A 216 5.97 -19.39 16.28
N TYR A 217 4.81 -18.87 15.88
CA TYR A 217 4.71 -17.65 15.09
C TYR A 217 5.31 -16.45 15.83
N PHE A 218 4.97 -16.28 17.12
CA PHE A 218 5.48 -15.18 17.93
C PHE A 218 7.00 -15.23 18.11
N LEU A 219 7.56 -16.43 18.35
CA LEU A 219 8.99 -16.64 18.46
C LEU A 219 9.71 -16.33 17.15
N LEU A 220 9.23 -16.87 16.02
CA LEU A 220 9.81 -16.60 14.70
C LEU A 220 9.75 -15.12 14.34
N GLN A 221 8.61 -14.46 14.62
CA GLN A 221 8.43 -13.04 14.32
C GLN A 221 9.40 -12.16 15.12
N THR A 222 9.61 -12.47 16.40
CA THR A 222 10.46 -11.68 17.30
C THR A 222 11.95 -11.93 17.06
N TYR A 223 12.36 -13.18 16.90
CA TYR A 223 13.78 -13.57 16.84
C TYR A 223 14.37 -13.64 15.43
N VAL A 224 13.55 -13.88 14.39
CA VAL A 224 14.07 -14.04 13.02
C VAL A 224 13.61 -12.89 12.13
N VAL A 225 12.29 -12.66 12.05
CA VAL A 225 11.72 -11.73 11.07
C VAL A 225 12.08 -10.29 11.41
N LYS A 226 11.76 -9.82 12.62
CA LYS A 226 12.01 -8.44 13.05
C LYS A 226 13.50 -8.04 12.93
N PRO A 227 14.49 -8.80 13.44
CA PRO A 227 15.89 -8.40 13.31
C PRO A 227 16.39 -8.43 11.85
N TYR A 228 15.89 -9.35 11.02
CA TYR A 228 16.25 -9.38 9.60
C TYR A 228 15.79 -8.12 8.86
N TYR A 229 14.54 -7.68 9.07
CA TYR A 229 14.03 -6.45 8.45
C TYR A 229 14.78 -5.21 8.92
N LEU A 230 15.05 -5.09 10.23
CA LEU A 230 15.80 -3.97 10.79
C LEU A 230 17.24 -3.92 10.25
N ARG A 231 17.90 -5.07 10.09
CA ARG A 231 19.24 -5.15 9.48
C ARG A 231 19.21 -4.69 8.02
N ARG A 232 18.20 -5.11 7.26
CA ARG A 232 18.05 -4.75 5.84
C ARG A 232 17.74 -3.26 5.64
N GLU A 233 16.93 -2.67 6.51
CA GLU A 233 16.67 -1.22 6.49
C GLU A 233 17.94 -0.43 6.80
N LYS A 234 18.71 -0.85 7.82
CA LYS A 234 20.00 -0.24 8.15
C LYS A 234 20.99 -0.30 6.99
N GLN A 235 21.08 -1.44 6.29
CA GLN A 235 21.93 -1.57 5.10
C GLN A 235 21.51 -0.61 3.99
N LYS A 236 20.21 -0.52 3.69
CA LYS A 236 19.70 0.43 2.68
C LYS A 236 19.95 1.89 3.04
N THR A 237 19.90 2.26 4.32
CA THR A 237 20.23 3.62 4.75
C THR A 237 21.71 3.91 4.58
N LEU A 238 22.59 2.93 4.91
CA LEU A 238 24.03 3.08 4.74
C LEU A 238 24.41 3.20 3.25
N GLU A 239 23.88 2.32 2.38
CA GLU A 239 24.10 2.39 0.93
C GLU A 239 23.69 3.75 0.32
N LYS A 240 22.58 4.32 0.82
CA LYS A 240 22.15 5.68 0.42
C LYS A 240 23.11 6.76 0.92
N MET A 241 23.62 6.65 2.13
CA MET A 241 24.59 7.60 2.67
C MET A 241 25.92 7.52 1.92
N ASP A 242 26.40 6.31 1.62
CA ASP A 242 27.64 6.08 0.88
C ASP A 242 27.54 6.63 -0.53
N SER A 243 26.45 6.31 -1.25
CA SER A 243 26.22 6.84 -2.61
C SER A 243 26.02 8.36 -2.65
N LEU A 244 25.40 8.96 -1.64
CA LEU A 244 25.32 10.42 -1.52
C LEU A 244 26.70 11.03 -1.26
N SER A 245 27.54 10.39 -0.43
CA SER A 245 28.88 10.89 -0.12
C SER A 245 29.79 10.93 -1.36
N THR A 246 29.74 9.91 -2.22
CA THR A 246 30.52 9.88 -3.46
C THR A 246 30.04 10.92 -4.45
N GLN A 247 28.72 11.10 -4.61
CA GLN A 247 28.16 12.15 -5.46
C GLN A 247 28.56 13.56 -4.98
N LEU A 248 28.56 13.79 -3.67
CA LEU A 248 28.97 15.08 -3.09
C LEU A 248 30.45 15.37 -3.32
N THR A 249 31.34 14.38 -3.22
CA THR A 249 32.76 14.59 -3.48
C THR A 249 33.04 14.88 -4.96
N GLU A 250 32.37 14.18 -5.88
CA GLU A 250 32.46 14.44 -7.32
C GLU A 250 31.93 15.83 -7.69
N ALA A 251 30.75 16.21 -7.18
CA ALA A 251 30.16 17.53 -7.40
C ALA A 251 31.06 18.66 -6.86
N ARG A 252 31.66 18.45 -5.68
CA ARG A 252 32.63 19.40 -5.11
C ARG A 252 33.86 19.55 -6.00
N GLN A 253 34.41 18.46 -6.52
CA GLN A 253 35.56 18.51 -7.41
C GLN A 253 35.22 19.21 -8.74
N ALA A 254 34.03 18.97 -9.31
CA ALA A 254 33.56 19.64 -10.51
C ALA A 254 33.38 21.17 -10.29
N ALA A 255 32.83 21.57 -9.15
CA ALA A 255 32.73 22.98 -8.77
C ALA A 255 34.11 23.63 -8.60
N LYS A 256 35.05 23.00 -7.87
CA LYS A 256 36.42 23.50 -7.72
C LYS A 256 37.15 23.65 -9.07
N LYS A 257 36.98 22.69 -9.99
CA LYS A 257 37.53 22.79 -11.35
C LYS A 257 36.93 23.99 -12.10
N SER A 258 35.62 24.20 -12.00
CA SER A 258 34.95 25.34 -12.62
C SER A 258 35.41 26.67 -12.03
N GLN A 259 35.60 26.76 -10.71
CA GLN A 259 36.13 27.96 -10.05
C GLN A 259 37.53 28.32 -10.55
N ARG A 260 38.43 27.34 -10.72
CA ARG A 260 39.76 27.55 -11.31
C ARG A 260 39.71 28.08 -12.74
N LEU A 261 38.74 27.64 -13.55
CA LEU A 261 38.55 28.16 -14.90
C LEU A 261 38.05 29.62 -14.92
N LEU A 262 37.26 30.01 -13.92
CA LEU A 262 36.70 31.36 -13.80
C LEU A 262 37.67 32.36 -13.17
N GLU A 263 38.65 31.89 -12.39
CA GLU A 263 39.62 32.69 -11.64
C GLU A 263 40.29 33.82 -12.46
N PRO A 264 40.88 33.60 -13.66
CA PRO A 264 41.55 34.67 -14.40
C PRO A 264 40.58 35.77 -14.84
N VAL A 265 39.37 35.41 -15.28
CA VAL A 265 38.36 36.37 -15.72
C VAL A 265 37.75 37.11 -14.52
N SER A 266 37.50 36.39 -13.44
CA SER A 266 37.04 36.94 -12.17
C SER A 266 38.02 37.98 -11.63
N ASN A 267 39.33 37.67 -11.58
CA ASN A 267 40.35 38.60 -11.10
C ASN A 267 40.47 39.84 -11.99
N ARG A 268 40.40 39.66 -13.32
CA ARG A 268 40.37 40.80 -14.26
C ARG A 268 39.16 41.70 -14.03
N LYS A 269 37.96 41.13 -13.89
CA LYS A 269 36.73 41.89 -13.61
C LYS A 269 36.82 42.60 -12.26
N LYS A 270 37.26 41.88 -11.21
CA LYS A 270 37.46 42.43 -9.88
C LYS A 270 38.38 43.63 -9.89
N ASN A 271 39.55 43.54 -10.53
CA ASN A 271 40.50 44.65 -10.61
C ASN A 271 39.92 45.86 -11.36
N LYS A 272 39.23 45.63 -12.50
CA LYS A 272 38.56 46.70 -13.26
C LYS A 272 37.51 47.43 -12.41
N GLN A 273 36.74 46.70 -11.61
CA GLN A 273 35.75 47.31 -10.71
C GLN A 273 36.39 47.98 -9.50
N GLN A 274 37.52 47.46 -9.01
CA GLN A 274 38.28 48.10 -7.94
C GLN A 274 38.89 49.44 -8.39
N GLU A 275 39.39 49.53 -9.63
CA GLU A 275 39.89 50.79 -10.21
C GLU A 275 38.77 51.83 -10.42
N SER A 276 37.55 51.37 -10.71
CA SER A 276 36.38 52.22 -10.94
C SER A 276 35.55 52.48 -9.67
N ASP A 277 36.06 52.08 -8.50
CA ASP A 277 35.38 52.12 -7.19
C ASP A 277 33.95 51.51 -7.21
N GLY A 278 33.79 50.47 -8.02
CA GLY A 278 32.55 49.74 -8.24
C GLY A 278 32.38 48.54 -7.29
N LEU A 279 31.46 47.63 -7.64
CA LEU A 279 31.12 46.47 -6.82
C LEU A 279 32.24 45.42 -6.80
N VAL A 280 32.78 45.12 -5.62
CA VAL A 280 33.77 44.07 -5.39
C VAL A 280 33.31 43.13 -4.29
N ILE A 281 33.19 41.83 -4.57
CA ILE A 281 32.76 40.85 -3.57
C ILE A 281 34.00 40.38 -2.80
N THR A 282 34.01 40.60 -1.49
CA THR A 282 35.14 40.28 -0.60
C THR A 282 35.05 38.86 -0.07
N LYS A 283 33.86 38.41 0.31
CA LYS A 283 33.63 37.06 0.85
C LYS A 283 32.23 36.60 0.50
N ALA A 284 32.09 35.37 0.01
CA ALA A 284 30.79 34.78 -0.20
C ALA A 284 30.76 33.29 0.15
N LEU A 285 29.80 32.89 0.97
CA LEU A 285 29.66 31.53 1.50
C LEU A 285 28.29 30.96 1.17
N TYR A 286 28.26 29.73 0.67
CA TYR A 286 27.04 29.02 0.32
C TYR A 286 26.96 27.68 1.07
N GLY A 287 25.87 27.42 1.77
CA GLY A 287 25.70 26.15 2.49
C GLY A 287 24.60 26.16 3.55
N ASN A 288 24.74 25.30 4.55
CA ASN A 288 23.75 25.17 5.62
C ASN A 288 23.64 26.46 6.46
N HIS A 289 22.41 26.88 6.80
CA HIS A 289 22.13 28.12 7.54
C HIS A 289 22.94 28.29 8.83
N LYS A 290 23.08 27.21 9.62
CA LYS A 290 23.74 27.28 10.94
C LYS A 290 25.26 27.45 10.76
N LYS A 291 25.84 26.63 9.90
CA LYS A 291 27.28 26.62 9.65
C LYS A 291 27.77 27.86 8.91
N VAL A 292 27.00 28.39 7.95
CA VAL A 292 27.35 29.65 7.26
C VAL A 292 27.41 30.83 8.25
N LYS A 293 26.49 30.89 9.22
CA LYS A 293 26.52 31.94 10.26
C LYS A 293 27.73 31.79 11.19
N GLU A 294 28.04 30.57 11.63
CA GLU A 294 29.22 30.27 12.46
C GLU A 294 30.53 30.60 11.71
N SER A 295 30.69 30.16 10.45
CA SER A 295 31.86 30.46 9.62
C SER A 295 32.00 31.94 9.22
N SER A 296 30.93 32.73 9.34
CA SER A 296 31.02 34.18 9.17
C SER A 296 31.70 34.86 10.36
N GLN A 297 31.61 34.28 11.57
CA GLN A 297 32.14 34.85 12.81
C GLN A 297 33.58 34.40 13.11
N LEU A 298 33.94 33.17 12.73
CA LEU A 298 35.22 32.56 13.11
C LEU A 298 36.38 32.88 12.16
N SER A 299 36.15 33.60 11.05
CA SER A 299 37.13 33.97 10.00
C SER A 299 37.95 32.83 9.34
N GLU A 300 37.98 31.63 9.92
CA GLU A 300 38.58 30.43 9.36
C GLU A 300 37.54 29.60 8.61
N ILE A 301 37.77 29.39 7.32
CA ILE A 301 36.96 28.52 6.47
C ILE A 301 37.65 27.15 6.46
N ASP A 302 37.12 26.19 7.24
CA ASP A 302 37.57 24.81 7.11
C ASP A 302 37.08 24.25 5.77
N ASP A 303 38.04 24.00 4.88
CA ASP A 303 37.81 23.60 3.50
C ASP A 303 37.54 22.08 3.38
N ASN A 304 36.89 21.49 4.38
CA ASN A 304 36.55 20.07 4.44
C ASN A 304 35.09 19.83 4.00
N VAL A 305 34.77 18.65 3.45
CA VAL A 305 33.39 18.27 3.06
C VAL A 305 32.45 18.30 4.28
N ALA A 306 33.00 18.04 5.47
CA ALA A 306 32.26 18.09 6.74
C ALA A 306 31.75 19.50 7.11
N SER A 307 32.37 20.56 6.59
CA SER A 307 31.95 21.93 6.88
C SER A 307 30.61 22.28 6.23
N GLN A 308 30.16 21.53 5.20
CA GLN A 308 28.91 21.79 4.45
C GLN A 308 28.77 23.26 4.00
N VAL A 309 29.90 23.93 3.80
CA VAL A 309 30.01 25.32 3.36
C VAL A 309 30.95 25.34 2.16
N LEU A 310 30.58 26.14 1.16
CA LEU A 310 31.34 26.36 -0.06
C LEU A 310 31.66 27.84 -0.18
N ASP A 311 32.94 28.16 -0.38
CA ASP A 311 33.34 29.51 -0.81
C ASP A 311 32.97 29.70 -2.29
N VAL A 312 32.17 30.74 -2.55
CA VAL A 312 31.66 31.10 -3.88
C VAL A 312 32.05 32.53 -4.27
N THR A 313 33.09 33.07 -3.64
CA THR A 313 33.61 34.43 -3.90
C THR A 313 34.07 34.61 -5.35
N ILE A 314 34.76 33.61 -5.90
CA ILE A 314 35.27 33.65 -7.28
C ILE A 314 34.12 33.62 -8.32
N PRO A 315 33.19 32.63 -8.28
CA PRO A 315 32.03 32.61 -9.17
C PRO A 315 31.19 33.89 -9.13
N LEU A 316 30.96 34.46 -7.95
CA LEU A 316 30.14 35.67 -7.85
C LEU A 316 30.84 36.89 -8.42
N ASN A 317 32.14 37.07 -8.19
CA ASN A 317 32.91 38.16 -8.82
C ASN A 317 32.91 38.03 -10.36
N PHE A 318 32.91 36.82 -10.90
CA PHE A 318 32.74 36.59 -12.33
C PHE A 318 31.36 37.05 -12.86
N LEU A 319 30.30 36.87 -12.08
CA LEU A 319 28.92 37.24 -12.44
C LEU A 319 28.63 38.75 -12.35
N VAL A 320 29.54 39.55 -11.79
CA VAL A 320 29.40 41.00 -11.78
C VAL A 320 29.43 41.55 -13.22
N THR A 321 28.44 42.39 -13.53
CA THR A 321 28.31 43.07 -14.83
C THR A 321 29.27 44.26 -14.92
N GLU A 322 29.55 44.74 -16.14
CA GLU A 322 30.41 45.92 -16.31
C GLU A 322 29.81 47.18 -15.67
N ALA A 323 28.49 47.25 -15.56
CA ALA A 323 27.76 48.32 -14.86
C ALA A 323 27.84 48.24 -13.32
N GLY A 324 28.64 47.32 -12.77
CA GLY A 324 28.83 47.19 -11.31
C GLY A 324 27.64 46.59 -10.57
N GLN A 325 26.78 45.83 -11.25
CA GLN A 325 25.63 45.17 -10.65
C GLN A 325 25.75 43.64 -10.72
N LEU A 326 25.28 42.96 -9.68
CA LEU A 326 25.09 41.51 -9.67
C LEU A 326 23.61 41.19 -9.45
N LYS A 327 23.01 40.43 -10.38
CA LYS A 327 21.61 40.00 -10.31
C LYS A 327 21.51 38.48 -10.42
N LEU A 328 21.03 37.85 -9.37
CA LEU A 328 20.58 36.46 -9.36
C LEU A 328 19.06 36.45 -9.41
N HIS A 329 18.51 35.74 -10.40
CA HIS A 329 17.06 35.68 -10.62
C HIS A 329 16.38 34.73 -9.64
N GLU A 330 15.13 35.05 -9.29
CA GLU A 330 14.29 34.20 -8.46
C GLU A 330 13.98 32.88 -9.17
N GLY A 331 13.86 31.80 -8.40
CA GLY A 331 13.46 30.48 -8.91
C GLY A 331 14.59 29.64 -9.52
N ILE A 332 15.79 30.21 -9.71
CA ILE A 332 16.98 29.45 -10.12
C ILE A 332 17.73 29.00 -8.86
N LYS A 333 17.93 27.69 -8.72
CA LYS A 333 18.79 27.14 -7.66
C LYS A 333 20.20 27.68 -7.77
N LYS A 334 20.75 28.21 -6.68
CA LYS A 334 22.13 28.71 -6.65
C LYS A 334 23.16 27.61 -6.86
N SER A 335 22.85 26.37 -6.49
CA SER A 335 23.67 25.20 -6.83
C SER A 335 23.80 24.90 -8.33
N GLY A 336 22.92 25.44 -9.18
CA GLY A 336 22.99 25.32 -10.64
C GLY A 336 23.92 26.33 -11.31
N ILE A 337 24.46 27.28 -10.56
CA ILE A 337 25.39 28.29 -11.07
C ILE A 337 26.77 27.66 -11.27
N MET A 338 27.46 28.03 -12.35
CA MET A 338 28.82 27.53 -12.60
C MET A 338 29.76 27.85 -11.43
N GLY A 339 30.46 26.84 -10.91
CA GLY A 339 31.33 26.97 -9.75
C GLY A 339 30.62 26.84 -8.39
N PHE A 340 29.31 26.62 -8.38
CA PHE A 340 28.55 26.21 -7.22
C PHE A 340 28.31 24.69 -7.25
N TYR A 341 28.05 24.10 -6.07
CA TYR A 341 27.42 22.79 -5.92
C TYR A 341 26.57 22.82 -4.64
N ASP A 342 25.72 21.82 -4.43
CA ASP A 342 24.92 21.67 -3.21
C ASP A 342 25.71 20.93 -2.12
N PRO A 343 26.17 21.60 -1.04
CA PRO A 343 26.93 20.95 0.03
C PRO A 343 26.05 20.21 1.06
N CYS A 344 24.73 20.43 1.05
CA CYS A 344 23.79 19.78 1.98
C CYS A 344 22.44 19.50 1.29
N PRO A 345 22.35 18.41 0.48
CA PRO A 345 21.13 18.02 -0.20
C PRO A 345 20.01 17.68 0.79
N GLY A 346 18.83 18.24 0.58
CA GLY A 346 17.66 18.04 1.45
C GLY A 346 17.54 19.04 2.60
N ASP A 347 18.62 19.74 2.95
CA ASP A 347 18.61 20.83 3.94
C ASP A 347 18.46 22.21 3.28
N PRO A 348 17.85 23.19 3.98
CA PRO A 348 17.77 24.57 3.52
C PRO A 348 19.15 25.22 3.47
N LYS A 349 19.39 25.97 2.38
CA LYS A 349 20.67 26.59 2.06
C LYS A 349 20.56 28.09 1.97
N LEU A 350 21.63 28.74 2.40
CA LEU A 350 21.76 30.19 2.42
C LEU A 350 23.06 30.62 1.77
N LEU A 351 22.97 31.68 0.98
CA LEU A 351 24.09 32.39 0.42
C LEU A 351 24.33 33.66 1.25
N LEU A 352 25.51 33.75 1.86
CA LEU A 352 26.02 34.95 2.49
C LEU A 352 26.95 35.65 1.50
N VAL A 353 26.78 36.96 1.31
CA VAL A 353 27.66 37.78 0.48
C VAL A 353 28.06 39.03 1.26
N GLU A 354 29.37 39.24 1.35
CA GLU A 354 30.02 40.45 1.85
C GLU A 354 30.72 41.13 0.67
N TYR A 355 30.49 42.42 0.48
CA TYR A 355 30.98 43.16 -0.68
C TYR A 355 31.32 44.60 -0.31
N ILE A 356 32.14 45.23 -1.15
CA ILE A 356 32.51 46.64 -1.08
C ILE A 356 31.92 47.36 -2.29
N PHE A 357 31.34 48.53 -2.06
CA PHE A 357 30.83 49.42 -3.10
C PHE A 357 31.09 50.87 -2.69
N HIS A 358 31.75 51.65 -3.55
CA HIS A 358 32.18 53.03 -3.26
C HIS A 358 32.93 53.17 -1.92
N GLY A 359 33.90 52.29 -1.68
CA GLY A 359 34.69 52.24 -0.45
C GLY A 359 33.95 51.79 0.83
N ARG A 360 32.65 51.50 0.80
CA ARG A 360 31.87 51.06 1.98
C ARG A 360 31.58 49.57 1.95
N GLN A 361 31.45 48.95 3.13
CA GLN A 361 31.19 47.52 3.29
C GLN A 361 29.70 47.22 3.46
N TYR A 362 29.26 46.14 2.82
CA TYR A 362 27.88 45.69 2.81
C TYR A 362 27.80 44.18 3.04
N LYS A 363 26.71 43.72 3.66
CA LYS A 363 26.45 42.29 3.95
C LYS A 363 25.00 41.93 3.67
N VAL A 364 24.80 40.83 2.94
CA VAL A 364 23.47 40.33 2.59
C VAL A 364 23.39 38.82 2.68
N MET A 365 22.24 38.32 3.11
CA MET A 365 21.89 36.91 3.14
C MET A 365 20.73 36.66 2.19
N ALA A 366 20.82 35.60 1.38
CA ALA A 366 19.75 35.23 0.47
C ALA A 366 19.57 33.71 0.39
N ASP A 367 18.31 33.26 0.42
CA ASP A 367 17.93 31.85 0.34
C ASP A 367 18.27 31.23 -1.03
N ASP A 368 18.32 29.89 -1.13
CA ASP A 368 18.73 29.15 -2.35
C ASP A 368 17.97 29.59 -3.63
N TYR A 369 16.67 29.86 -3.53
CA TYR A 369 15.84 30.31 -4.67
C TYR A 369 15.55 31.82 -4.68
N GLY A 370 16.00 32.55 -3.64
CA GLY A 370 15.71 33.97 -3.49
C GLY A 370 16.50 34.80 -4.51
N ALA A 371 15.82 35.76 -5.12
CA ALA A 371 16.48 36.76 -5.94
C ALA A 371 17.49 37.56 -5.11
N LEU A 372 18.61 37.93 -5.74
CA LEU A 372 19.63 38.77 -5.12
C LEU A 372 20.07 39.83 -6.12
N SER A 373 19.80 41.10 -5.83
CA SER A 373 20.28 42.24 -6.61
C SER A 373 21.19 43.09 -5.73
N ILE A 374 22.43 43.26 -6.13
CA ILE A 374 23.47 44.01 -5.42
C ILE A 374 24.09 45.03 -6.39
N PRO A 375 24.40 46.27 -5.98
CA PRO A 375 24.31 46.85 -4.63
C PRO A 375 22.92 47.38 -4.24
N GLN A 376 22.63 47.42 -2.94
CA GLN A 376 21.44 48.07 -2.35
C GLN A 376 21.82 48.70 -0.99
N ASP A 377 21.33 49.91 -0.73
CA ASP A 377 21.66 50.69 0.48
C ASP A 377 21.26 49.98 1.78
N ILE A 378 20.23 49.13 1.73
CA ILE A 378 19.70 48.37 2.90
C ILE A 378 20.74 47.36 3.43
N HIS A 379 21.78 47.04 2.66
CA HIS A 379 22.78 46.05 3.02
C HIS A 379 24.03 46.67 3.68
N GLU A 380 24.08 47.99 3.92
CA GLU A 380 25.24 48.68 4.51
C GLU A 380 25.45 48.19 5.96
N ILE A 381 26.71 47.94 6.34
CA ILE A 381 27.09 47.44 7.68
C ILE A 381 27.29 48.60 8.65
#